data_AF-A0A1V5GRW5-F1
#
_entry.id   AF-A0A1V5GRW5-F1
#
_cell.length_a   1.000
_cell.length_b   1.000
_cell.length_c   1.000
_cell.angle_alpha   90.00
_cell.angle_beta   90.00
_cell.angle_gamma   90.00
#
_symmetry.space_group_name_H-M   'P 1'
#
loop_
_entity.id
_entity.type
_entity.pdbx_description
1 polymer ?
#
loop_
_entity_poly.entity_id
_entity_poly.type
_entity_poly.pdbx_seq_one_letter_code
_entity_poly.pdbx_strand_id
1 'polypeptide(L)'
;MPSVSEVFDIPKFYYFDSGNDYSGSKGEFAYKIITGETLKCMTWHGRLCSMKAQIENEQEFERSEEGFTSMIKWLEEKYDG
;
A
#
# COMPACT_ATOMS: atom_id res chain seq x y z
N MET A 1 -0.86 13.13 -12.82
CA MET A 1 -1.93 13.19 -11.79
C MET A 1 -1.22 13.12 -10.44
N PRO A 2 -1.56 13.93 -9.42
CA PRO A 2 -0.78 13.92 -8.18
C PRO A 2 -1.03 12.59 -7.47
N SER A 3 0.03 11.79 -7.36
CA SER A 3 0.12 10.68 -6.42
C SER A 3 -0.06 11.22 -5.00
N VAL A 4 -0.63 10.40 -4.12
CA VAL A 4 -0.85 10.80 -2.71
C VAL A 4 0.39 10.66 -1.85
N SER A 5 1.40 9.97 -2.37
CA SER A 5 2.74 9.86 -1.80
C SER A 5 3.73 10.53 -2.76
N GLU A 6 4.75 11.17 -2.21
CA GLU A 6 5.87 11.70 -2.99
C GLU A 6 6.84 10.59 -3.42
N VAL A 7 6.85 9.47 -2.69
CA VAL A 7 7.73 8.32 -2.92
C VAL A 7 7.09 7.29 -3.86
N PHE A 8 5.80 7.05 -3.68
CA PHE A 8 5.05 6.02 -4.36
C PHE A 8 3.98 6.60 -5.30
N ASP A 9 3.80 5.97 -6.47
CA ASP A 9 2.78 6.37 -7.45
C ASP A 9 1.39 5.81 -7.08
N ILE A 10 1.00 5.94 -5.81
CA ILE A 10 -0.25 5.41 -5.28
C ILE A 10 -1.40 6.33 -5.75
N PRO A 11 -2.47 5.76 -6.34
CA PRO A 11 -3.62 6.54 -6.76
C PRO A 11 -4.38 7.13 -5.56
N LYS A 12 -5.34 8.02 -5.81
CA LYS A 12 -6.13 8.63 -4.73
C LYS A 12 -7.09 7.61 -4.10
N PHE A 13 -7.56 7.90 -2.89
CA PHE A 13 -8.55 7.09 -2.15
C PHE A 13 -9.74 6.64 -3.01
N TYR A 14 -10.25 7.50 -3.90
CA TYR A 14 -11.35 7.16 -4.83
C TYR A 14 -11.12 5.88 -5.67
N TYR A 15 -9.87 5.59 -6.05
CA TYR A 15 -9.54 4.36 -6.77
C TYR A 15 -9.81 3.12 -5.91
N PHE A 16 -9.45 3.21 -4.63
CA PHE A 16 -9.64 2.17 -3.63
C PHE A 16 -11.10 2.09 -3.15
N ASP A 17 -11.78 3.24 -3.11
CA ASP A 17 -13.21 3.32 -2.83
C ASP A 17 -14.08 2.72 -3.94
N SER A 18 -13.52 2.55 -5.15
CA SER A 18 -14.17 1.75 -6.18
C SER A 18 -13.98 0.23 -5.97
N GLY A 19 -13.22 -0.20 -4.96
CA GLY A 19 -12.91 -1.61 -4.70
C GLY A 19 -11.82 -2.17 -5.61
N ASN A 20 -10.91 -1.33 -6.11
CA ASN A 20 -9.77 -1.78 -6.90
C ASN A 20 -8.56 -2.04 -6.02
N ASP A 21 -8.09 -3.29 -6.05
CA ASP A 21 -6.82 -3.65 -5.44
C ASP A 21 -5.66 -2.97 -6.18
N TYR A 22 -4.62 -2.60 -5.43
CA TYR A 22 -3.44 -1.97 -5.98
C TYR A 22 -2.19 -2.69 -5.50
N SER A 23 -1.18 -2.81 -6.35
CA SER A 23 0.12 -3.33 -5.96
C SER A 23 1.21 -2.60 -6.70
N GLY A 24 2.28 -2.25 -5.99
CA GLY A 24 3.42 -1.56 -6.54
C GLY A 24 4.73 -2.11 -5.97
N SER A 25 5.83 -1.70 -6.58
CA SER A 25 7.15 -1.98 -6.05
C SER A 25 8.09 -0.82 -6.35
N LYS A 26 9.03 -0.59 -5.45
CA LYS A 26 10.05 0.45 -5.49
C LYS A 26 11.39 -0.18 -5.14
N GLY A 27 12.16 -0.55 -6.16
CA GLY A 27 13.44 -1.24 -5.97
C GLY A 27 13.25 -2.62 -5.33
N GLU A 28 13.73 -2.77 -4.10
CA GLU A 28 13.60 -4.02 -3.32
C GLU A 28 12.36 -4.06 -2.44
N PHE A 29 11.70 -2.92 -2.24
CA PHE A 29 10.47 -2.81 -1.46
C PHE A 29 9.25 -3.03 -2.34
N ALA A 30 8.39 -3.97 -1.99
CA ALA A 30 7.14 -4.22 -2.68
C ALA A 30 5.97 -4.09 -1.71
N TYR A 31 4.83 -3.62 -2.23
CA TYR A 31 3.65 -3.37 -1.45
C TYR A 31 2.38 -3.74 -2.22
N LYS A 32 1.37 -4.17 -1.48
CA LYS A 32 0.05 -4.53 -1.99
C LYS A 32 -1.02 -4.01 -1.06
N ILE A 33 -1.99 -3.33 -1.64
CA ILE A 33 -3.16 -2.77 -0.99
C ILE A 33 -4.36 -3.55 -1.51
N ILE A 34 -5.06 -4.23 -0.62
CA ILE A 34 -6.27 -5.00 -0.90
C ILE A 34 -7.45 -4.18 -0.40
N THR A 35 -8.44 -4.00 -1.26
CA THR A 35 -9.64 -3.20 -0.96
C THR A 35 -10.83 -4.12 -0.77
N GLY A 36 -11.23 -4.31 0.48
CA GLY A 36 -12.43 -5.07 0.85
C GLY A 36 -13.36 -4.26 1.73
N GLU A 37 -13.71 -4.81 2.88
CA GLU A 37 -14.40 -4.09 3.97
C GLU A 37 -13.48 -3.01 4.57
N THR A 38 -12.18 -3.30 4.65
CA THR A 38 -11.12 -2.40 5.11
C THR A 38 -10.01 -2.31 4.04
N LEU A 39 -9.13 -1.31 4.18
CA LEU A 39 -7.94 -1.15 3.36
C LEU A 39 -6.80 -1.95 4.00
N LYS A 40 -6.47 -3.11 3.43
CA LYS A 40 -5.37 -3.94 3.94
C LYS A 40 -4.10 -3.70 3.14
N CYS A 41 -3.07 -3.15 3.76
CA CYS A 41 -1.78 -2.93 3.14
C CYS A 41 -0.76 -3.98 3.63
N MET A 42 -0.01 -4.54 2.70
CA MET A 42 1.02 -5.55 2.94
C MET A 42 2.31 -5.10 2.26
N THR A 43 3.44 -5.22 2.92
CA THR A 43 4.74 -4.80 2.40
C THR A 43 5.79 -5.88 2.66
N TRP A 44 6.72 -6.04 1.74
CA TRP A 44 7.81 -7.00 1.85
C TRP A 44 9.04 -6.53 1.07
N HIS A 45 10.22 -6.87 1.55
CA HIS A 45 11.48 -6.67 0.86
C HIS A 45 11.83 -7.95 0.12
N GLY A 46 11.82 -7.90 -1.21
CA GLY A 46 12.21 -9.04 -2.02
C GLY A 46 11.97 -8.88 -3.50
N ARG A 47 12.88 -9.47 -4.28
CA ARG A 47 12.78 -9.56 -5.75
C ARG A 47 11.73 -10.57 -6.24
N LEU A 48 11.00 -11.21 -5.31
CA LEU A 48 10.08 -12.30 -5.59
C LEU A 48 8.64 -11.78 -5.72
N CYS A 49 7.91 -12.32 -6.70
CA CYS A 49 6.48 -12.06 -6.86
C CYS A 49 5.71 -12.39 -5.57
N SER A 50 4.67 -11.60 -5.28
CA SER A 50 3.80 -11.61 -4.10
C SER A 50 3.27 -12.99 -3.62
N MET A 51 3.34 -14.04 -4.44
CA MET A 51 2.99 -15.42 -4.05
C MET A 51 4.09 -16.17 -3.29
N LYS A 52 5.36 -15.78 -3.44
CA LYS A 52 6.51 -16.37 -2.73
C LYS A 52 7.20 -15.37 -1.81
N ALA A 53 6.71 -14.14 -1.80
CA ALA A 53 7.19 -13.10 -0.93
C ALA A 53 6.79 -13.40 0.52
N GLN A 54 7.75 -13.29 1.43
CA GLN A 54 7.47 -13.33 2.84
C GLN A 54 6.97 -11.94 3.23
N ILE A 55 5.67 -11.81 3.51
CA ILE A 55 5.09 -10.55 3.97
C ILE A 55 5.77 -10.19 5.30
N GLU A 56 6.47 -9.07 5.35
CA GLU A 56 7.20 -8.63 6.53
C GLU A 56 6.35 -7.72 7.40
N ASN A 57 5.54 -6.87 6.77
CA ASN A 57 4.59 -6.03 7.49
C ASN A 57 3.22 -6.11 6.81
N GLU A 58 2.17 -6.21 7.61
CA GLU A 58 0.79 -6.05 7.17
C GLU A 58 0.04 -5.16 8.16
N GLN A 59 -0.82 -4.31 7.65
CA GLN A 59 -1.67 -3.46 8.46
C GLN A 59 -3.01 -3.20 7.78
N GLU A 60 -4.06 -3.14 8.58
CA GLU A 60 -5.42 -2.87 8.15
C GLU A 60 -5.82 -1.46 8.58
N PHE A 61 -6.43 -0.74 7.65
CA PHE A 61 -6.89 0.62 7.84
C PHE A 61 -8.38 0.69 7.50
N GLU A 62 -9.08 1.64 8.12
CA GLU A 62 -10.46 1.90 7.75
C GLU A 62 -10.53 2.41 6.30
N ARG A 63 -11.60 2.03 5.61
CA ARG A 63 -11.91 2.52 4.26
C ARG A 63 -12.50 3.93 4.34
N SER A 64 -11.67 4.86 4.81
CA SER A 64 -11.96 6.27 4.95
C SER A 64 -10.74 7.08 4.46
N GLU A 65 -10.93 8.37 4.20
CA GLU A 65 -9.82 9.25 3.83
C GLU A 65 -8.75 9.32 4.94
N GLU A 66 -9.16 9.23 6.21
CA GLU A 66 -8.27 9.21 7.37
C GLU A 66 -7.45 7.91 7.44
N GLY A 67 -8.12 6.76 7.25
CA GLY A 67 -7.45 5.46 7.19
C GLY A 67 -6.50 5.36 6.00
N PHE A 68 -6.90 5.90 4.85
CA PHE A 68 -6.06 5.98 3.66
C PHE A 68 -4.83 6.86 3.88
N THR A 69 -4.98 8.05 4.48
CA THR A 69 -3.85 8.92 4.81
C THR A 69 -2.88 8.24 5.79
N SER A 70 -3.41 7.51 6.77
CA SER A 70 -2.61 6.73 7.73
C SER A 70 -1.85 5.60 7.04
N MET A 71 -2.50 4.92 6.07
CA MET A 71 -1.88 3.89 5.25
C MET A 71 -0.69 4.42 4.47
N ILE A 72 -0.83 5.58 3.81
CA ILE A 72 0.27 6.18 3.04
C ILE A 72 1.46 6.51 3.93
N LYS A 73 1.22 7.18 5.06
CA LYS A 73 2.28 7.51 6.04
C LYS A 73 3.00 6.27 6.54
N TRP A 74 2.24 5.22 6.86
CA TRP A 74 2.83 3.95 7.29
C TRP A 74 3.69 3.31 6.20
N LEU A 75 3.24 3.35 4.95
CA LEU A 75 3.98 2.83 3.79
C LEU A 75 5.30 3.58 3.58
N GLU A 76 5.28 4.90 3.73
CA GLU A 76 6.47 5.76 3.65
C GLU A 76 7.43 5.49 4.82
N GLU A 77 6.92 5.34 6.04
CA GLU A 77 7.72 4.98 7.21
C GLU A 77 8.40 3.61 7.05
N LYS A 78 7.71 2.62 6.47
CA LYS A 78 8.28 1.30 6.18
C LYS A 78 9.30 1.30 5.04
N TYR A 79 9.27 2.31 4.19
CA TYR A 79 10.22 2.45 3.08
C TYR A 79 11.49 3.19 3.48
N ASP A 80 11.37 4.21 4.35
CA ASP A 80 12.50 4.99 4.85
C ASP A 80 13.28 4.26 5.97
N GLY A 81 12.60 3.34 6.67
CA GLY A 81 13.14 2.58 7.80
C GLY A 81 14.10 1.43 7.48
#